data_AF-X1FDA7-F1
#
_entry.id   AF-X1FDA7-F1
#
_cell.length_a   1.000
_cell.length_b   1.000
_cell.length_c   1.000
_cell.angle_alpha   90.00
_cell.angle_beta   90.00
_cell.angle_gamma   90.00
#
_symmetry.space_group_name_H-M   'P 1'
#
loop_
_entity.id
_entity.type
_entity.pdbx_description
1 polymer ?
#
loop_
_entity_poly.entity_id
_entity_poly.type
_entity_poly.pdbx_seq_one_letter_code
_entity_poly.pdbx_strand_id
1 'polypeptide(L)'
;SINEIAAEKVVALLDRARNEPRDLYDIWYLTSNQHVNIAELIEAVEEKLEFRGKKLTDVGGEFLRKETRFKKLWKIRLSSQMTSIPEFGQVYRAVQREFRQARIVEAKKSLNK
;
A
#
# COMPACT_ATOMS: atom_id res chain seq x y z
N SER A 1 2.01 -7.76 16.38
CA SER A 1 2.88 -6.57 16.63
C SER A 1 2.56 -5.45 15.64
N ILE A 2 3.19 -4.26 15.73
CA ILE A 2 2.99 -3.18 14.73
C ILE A 2 3.43 -3.62 13.31
N ASN A 3 4.53 -4.37 13.22
CA ASN A 3 5.05 -4.95 11.99
C ASN A 3 4.06 -5.95 11.36
N GLU A 4 3.46 -6.80 12.19
CA GLU A 4 2.45 -7.77 11.73
C GLU A 4 1.19 -7.08 11.19
N ILE A 5 0.70 -6.04 11.88
CA ILE A 5 -0.43 -5.24 11.41
C ILE A 5 -0.06 -4.57 10.08
N ALA A 6 1.13 -3.98 9.98
CA ALA A 6 1.59 -3.37 8.73
C ALA A 6 1.69 -4.38 7.58
N ALA A 7 2.20 -5.58 7.83
CA ALA A 7 2.26 -6.64 6.82
C ALA A 7 0.86 -7.01 6.29
N GLU A 8 -0.13 -7.19 7.18
CA GLU A 8 -1.53 -7.44 6.76
C GLU A 8 -2.13 -6.27 5.97
N LYS A 9 -1.79 -5.03 6.33
CA LYS A 9 -2.20 -3.83 5.58
C LYS A 9 -1.57 -3.78 4.19
N VAL A 10 -0.30 -4.16 4.05
CA VAL A 10 0.34 -4.30 2.73
C VAL A 10 -0.39 -5.36 1.91
N VAL A 11 -0.62 -6.56 2.46
CA VAL A 11 -1.38 -7.63 1.77
C VAL A 11 -2.77 -7.15 1.34
N ALA A 12 -3.47 -6.43 2.21
CA ALA A 12 -4.76 -5.80 1.89
C ALA A 12 -4.67 -4.78 0.73
N LEU A 13 -3.60 -3.99 0.67
CA LEU A 13 -3.36 -3.05 -0.42
C LEU A 13 -3.01 -3.74 -1.74
N LEU A 14 -2.52 -4.98 -1.71
CA LEU A 14 -2.24 -5.80 -2.89
C LEU A 14 -3.45 -6.65 -3.33
N ASP A 15 -4.47 -6.82 -2.49
CA ASP A 15 -5.66 -7.56 -2.86
C ASP A 15 -6.55 -6.77 -3.82
N ARG A 16 -6.80 -7.31 -5.03
CA ARG A 16 -7.68 -6.74 -6.06
C ARG A 16 -9.10 -6.45 -5.56
N ALA A 17 -9.65 -7.30 -4.69
CA ALA A 17 -11.02 -7.16 -4.19
C ALA A 17 -11.14 -6.07 -3.11
N ARG A 18 -10.05 -5.77 -2.39
CA ARG A 18 -10.04 -4.84 -1.28
C ARG A 18 -9.71 -3.41 -1.71
N ASN A 19 -10.65 -2.52 -1.44
CA ASN A 19 -10.64 -1.13 -1.89
C ASN A 19 -10.92 -0.17 -0.72
N GLU A 20 -10.14 -0.30 0.36
CA GLU A 20 -10.31 0.47 1.58
C GLU A 20 -9.21 1.55 1.74
N PRO A 21 -9.50 2.83 1.48
CA PRO A 21 -8.58 3.95 1.69
C PRO A 21 -7.90 4.01 3.06
N ARG A 22 -8.55 3.52 4.13
CA ARG A 22 -7.95 3.51 5.46
C ARG A 22 -6.65 2.70 5.50
N ASP A 23 -6.56 1.60 4.75
CA ASP A 23 -5.34 0.78 4.70
C ASP A 23 -4.17 1.55 4.06
N LEU A 24 -4.45 2.40 3.06
CA LEU A 24 -3.45 3.26 2.43
C LEU A 24 -2.98 4.36 3.40
N TYR A 25 -3.91 4.96 4.15
CA TYR A 25 -3.56 5.92 5.20
C TYR A 25 -2.69 5.28 6.27
N ASP A 26 -3.06 4.09 6.75
CA ASP A 26 -2.33 3.37 7.81
C ASP A 26 -0.87 3.14 7.41
N ILE A 27 -0.63 2.62 6.21
CA ILE A 27 0.74 2.41 5.73
C ILE A 27 1.50 3.72 5.61
N TRP A 28 0.89 4.77 5.04
CA TRP A 28 1.54 6.07 4.95
C TRP A 28 1.92 6.64 6.32
N TYR A 29 1.02 6.54 7.29
CA TYR A 29 1.27 7.03 8.65
C TYR A 29 2.40 6.26 9.32
N LEU A 30 2.39 4.93 9.22
CA LEU A 30 3.40 4.08 9.83
C LEU A 30 4.79 4.30 9.23
N THR A 31 4.90 4.44 7.91
CA THR A 31 6.20 4.64 7.24
C THR A 31 6.70 6.07 7.38
N SER A 32 5.82 7.08 7.26
CA SER A 32 6.24 8.49 7.35
C SER A 32 6.73 8.89 8.73
N ASN A 33 6.26 8.21 9.78
CA ASN A 33 6.71 8.41 11.16
C ASN A 33 7.80 7.41 11.60
N GLN A 34 8.43 6.72 10.65
CA GLN A 34 9.53 5.76 10.89
C GLN A 34 9.17 4.64 11.88
N HIS A 35 7.88 4.31 12.03
CA HIS A 35 7.43 3.20 12.88
C HIS A 35 7.61 1.84 12.21
N VAL A 36 7.63 1.82 10.88
CA VAL A 36 7.74 0.60 10.07
C VAL A 36 8.59 0.86 8.83
N ASN A 37 9.51 -0.06 8.54
CA ASN A 37 10.22 -0.15 7.27
C ASN A 37 9.62 -1.30 6.43
N ILE A 38 8.98 -0.98 5.30
CA ILE A 38 8.31 -2.00 4.46
C ILE A 38 9.30 -3.02 3.89
N ALA A 39 10.54 -2.60 3.61
CA ALA A 39 11.56 -3.51 3.08
C ALA A 39 11.90 -4.63 4.07
N GLU A 40 11.86 -4.35 5.38
CA GLU A 40 12.08 -5.34 6.44
C GLU A 40 10.89 -6.29 6.65
N LEU A 41 9.72 -5.98 6.07
CA LEU A 41 8.51 -6.80 6.20
C LEU A 41 8.25 -7.71 5.00
N ILE A 42 9.12 -7.71 3.99
CA ILE A 42 8.86 -8.42 2.73
C ILE A 42 8.65 -9.91 2.93
N GLU A 43 9.50 -10.57 3.71
CA GLU A 43 9.36 -12.01 4.00
C GLU A 43 7.98 -12.31 4.63
N ALA A 44 7.58 -11.52 5.64
CA ALA A 44 6.28 -11.68 6.29
C ALA A 44 5.09 -11.41 5.35
N VAL A 45 5.23 -10.48 4.39
CA VAL A 45 4.22 -10.22 3.37
C VAL A 45 4.12 -11.38 2.39
N GLU A 46 5.25 -11.93 1.94
CA GLU A 46 5.31 -13.07 1.03
C GLU A 46 4.69 -14.32 1.67
N GLU A 47 5.09 -14.68 2.90
CA GLU A 47 4.50 -15.80 3.65
C GLU A 47 2.97 -15.69 3.75
N LYS A 48 2.46 -14.49 4.04
CA LYS A 48 1.02 -14.23 4.15
C LYS A 48 0.29 -14.32 2.81
N LEU A 49 0.95 -13.97 1.70
CA LEU A 49 0.40 -14.14 0.36
C LEU A 49 0.40 -15.62 -0.04
N GLU A 50 1.45 -16.36 0.28
CA GLU A 50 1.57 -17.79 0.02
C GLU A 50 0.51 -18.59 0.75
N PHE A 51 0.24 -18.27 2.02
CA PHE A 51 -0.89 -18.86 2.77
C PHE A 51 -2.25 -18.62 2.10
N ARG A 52 -2.36 -17.57 1.28
CA ARG A 52 -3.56 -17.23 0.48
C ARG A 52 -3.48 -17.75 -0.97
N GLY A 53 -2.48 -18.56 -1.30
CA GLY A 53 -2.27 -19.12 -2.64
C GLY A 53 -1.87 -18.09 -3.70
N LYS A 54 -1.21 -16.99 -3.31
CA LYS A 54 -0.79 -15.90 -4.21
C LYS A 54 0.71 -15.67 -4.09
N LYS A 55 1.35 -15.18 -5.14
CA LYS A 55 2.74 -14.68 -5.10
C LYS A 55 2.78 -13.16 -5.19
N LEU A 56 3.81 -12.55 -4.58
CA LEU A 56 4.00 -11.09 -4.64
C LEU A 56 4.06 -10.56 -6.08
N THR A 57 4.71 -11.31 -6.98
CA THR A 57 4.79 -11.00 -8.42
C THR A 57 3.43 -10.91 -9.11
N ASP A 58 2.44 -11.66 -8.64
CA ASP A 58 1.11 -11.73 -9.26
C ASP A 58 0.24 -10.53 -8.84
N VAL A 59 0.47 -10.01 -7.64
CA VAL A 59 -0.39 -9.01 -6.99
C VAL A 59 0.23 -7.61 -6.91
N GLY A 60 1.54 -7.47 -7.07
CA GLY A 60 2.24 -6.17 -6.95
C GLY A 60 1.61 -5.08 -7.82
N GLY A 61 1.22 -5.41 -9.05
CA GLY A 61 0.56 -4.47 -9.97
C GLY A 61 -0.82 -3.99 -9.54
N GLU A 62 -1.51 -4.69 -8.63
CA GLU A 62 -2.88 -4.34 -8.20
C GLU A 62 -2.91 -3.01 -7.45
N PHE A 63 -1.88 -2.69 -6.68
CA PHE A 63 -1.77 -1.39 -6.00
C PHE A 63 -1.82 -0.22 -6.99
N LEU A 64 -1.11 -0.36 -8.13
CA LEU A 64 -1.08 0.66 -9.18
C LEU A 64 -2.43 0.78 -9.90
N ARG A 65 -3.07 -0.35 -10.20
CA ARG A 65 -4.38 -0.39 -10.86
C ARG A 65 -5.49 0.27 -10.04
N LYS A 66 -5.35 0.30 -8.72
CA LYS A 66 -6.36 0.85 -7.79
C LYS A 66 -6.28 2.36 -7.55
N GLU A 67 -5.28 3.08 -8.08
CA GLU A 67 -5.06 4.51 -7.81
C GLU A 67 -6.32 5.38 -8.00
N THR A 68 -6.94 5.32 -9.18
CA THR A 68 -8.15 6.11 -9.51
C THR A 68 -9.31 5.81 -8.56
N ARG A 69 -9.46 4.54 -8.13
CA ARG A 69 -10.51 4.12 -7.21
C ARG A 69 -10.24 4.63 -5.80
N PHE A 70 -9.01 4.52 -5.31
CA PHE A 70 -8.64 5.09 -4.03
C PHE A 70 -8.82 6.60 -4.00
N LYS A 71 -8.43 7.32 -5.05
CA LYS A 71 -8.64 8.77 -5.14
C LYS A 71 -10.10 9.16 -4.98
N LYS A 72 -11.01 8.45 -5.64
CA LYS A 72 -12.46 8.68 -5.54
C LYS A 72 -12.98 8.40 -4.13
N LEU A 73 -12.51 7.32 -3.49
CA LEU A 73 -12.99 6.90 -2.18
C LEU A 73 -12.34 7.65 -1.02
N TRP A 74 -11.20 8.30 -1.23
CA TRP A 74 -10.33 8.85 -0.19
C TRP A 74 -11.07 9.70 0.85
N LYS A 75 -11.65 10.83 0.42
CA LYS A 75 -12.39 11.72 1.32
C LYS A 75 -13.66 11.09 1.86
N ILE A 76 -14.36 10.31 1.03
CA ILE A 76 -15.63 9.67 1.41
C ILE A 76 -15.43 8.71 2.58
N ARG A 77 -14.36 7.91 2.56
CA ARG A 77 -14.10 6.87 3.56
C ARG A 77 -13.43 7.39 4.83
N LEU A 78 -12.59 8.43 4.73
CA LEU A 78 -11.84 8.94 5.86
C LEU A 78 -12.55 10.05 6.64
N SER A 79 -13.47 10.80 6.03
CA SER A 79 -14.14 11.93 6.69
C SER A 79 -14.99 11.56 7.90
N SER A 80 -15.51 10.33 7.97
CA SER A 80 -16.23 9.84 9.16
C SER A 80 -15.31 9.44 10.32
N GLN A 81 -14.01 9.28 10.05
CA GLN A 81 -13.02 8.77 11.02
C GLN A 81 -12.00 9.84 11.43
N MET A 82 -11.88 10.92 10.64
CA MET A 82 -10.78 11.88 10.74
C MET A 82 -11.24 13.29 10.41
N THR A 83 -10.85 14.24 11.25
CA THR A 83 -11.15 15.67 11.06
C THR A 83 -10.24 16.33 10.02
N SER A 84 -9.01 15.85 9.90
CA SER A 84 -8.04 16.33 8.90
C SER A 84 -7.57 15.17 8.03
N ILE A 85 -7.73 15.31 6.73
CA ILE A 85 -7.40 14.29 5.74
C ILE A 85 -6.29 14.85 4.85
N PRO A 86 -5.11 14.19 4.78
CA PRO A 86 -4.03 14.63 3.91
C PRO A 86 -4.42 14.50 2.43
N GLU A 87 -3.70 15.23 1.57
CA GLU A 87 -3.91 15.16 0.12
C GLU A 87 -3.61 13.74 -0.40
N PHE A 88 -4.55 13.16 -1.15
CA PHE A 88 -4.45 11.78 -1.62
C PHE A 88 -3.16 11.51 -2.40
N GLY A 89 -2.81 12.38 -3.35
CA GLY A 89 -1.64 12.22 -4.19
C GLY A 89 -0.33 12.22 -3.40
N GLN A 90 -0.21 13.04 -2.35
CA GLN A 90 0.94 13.04 -1.45
C GLN A 90 1.09 11.69 -0.73
N VAL A 91 -0.01 11.21 -0.13
CA VAL A 91 -0.06 9.91 0.56
C VAL A 91 0.28 8.78 -0.42
N TYR A 92 -0.41 8.74 -1.56
CA TYR A 92 -0.25 7.67 -2.54
C TYR A 92 1.18 7.62 -3.08
N ARG A 93 1.77 8.76 -3.48
CA ARG A 93 3.15 8.80 -3.99
C ARG A 93 4.17 8.39 -2.93
N ALA A 94 3.94 8.74 -1.67
CA ALA A 94 4.81 8.32 -0.57
C ALA A 94 4.78 6.79 -0.42
N VAL A 95 3.60 6.18 -0.29
CA VAL A 95 3.47 4.72 -0.17
C VAL A 95 3.98 3.99 -1.41
N GLN A 96 3.71 4.53 -2.60
CA GLN A 96 4.21 3.96 -3.86
C GLN A 96 5.75 3.96 -3.90
N ARG A 97 6.42 4.96 -3.31
CA ARG A 97 7.89 4.99 -3.21
C ARG A 97 8.39 3.91 -2.26
N GLU A 98 7.77 3.75 -1.10
CA GLU A 98 8.12 2.67 -0.15
C GLU A 98 7.95 1.29 -0.82
N PHE A 99 6.86 1.09 -1.56
CA PHE A 99 6.61 -0.16 -2.29
C PHE A 99 7.62 -0.42 -3.40
N ARG A 100 8.12 0.63 -4.08
CA ARG A 100 9.20 0.49 -5.06
C ARG A 100 10.53 0.09 -4.40
N GLN A 101 10.87 0.73 -3.28
CA GLN A 101 12.09 0.42 -2.53
C GLN A 101 12.07 -1.01 -2.00
N ALA A 102 10.91 -1.46 -1.54
CA ALA A 102 10.68 -2.83 -1.09
C ALA A 102 10.43 -3.83 -2.25
N ARG A 103 10.56 -3.39 -3.51
CA ARG A 103 10.40 -4.22 -4.73
C ARG A 103 9.03 -4.89 -4.89
N ILE A 104 8.00 -4.37 -4.22
CA ILE A 104 6.60 -4.81 -4.33
C ILE A 104 5.98 -4.40 -5.66
N VAL A 105 6.27 -3.16 -6.10
CA VAL A 105 5.82 -2.64 -7.40
C VAL A 105 7.01 -2.41 -8.29
N GLU A 106 6.92 -2.84 -9.54
CA GLU A 106 7.97 -2.56 -10.51
C GLU A 106 8.08 -1.05 -10.76
N ALA A 107 9.32 -0.56 -10.85
CA ALA A 107 9.54 0.77 -11.39
C ALA A 107 9.09 0.77 -12.85
N LYS A 108 8.22 1.70 -13.25
CA LYS A 108 8.02 1.99 -14.68
C LYS A 108 9.40 2.27 -15.25
N LYS A 109 9.90 1.41 -16.14
CA LYS A 109 11.02 1.76 -17.02
C LYS A 109 10.58 3.03 -17.74
N SER A 110 11.25 4.14 -17.49
CA SER A 110 11.13 5.33 -18.32
C SER A 110 11.43 4.92 -19.75
N LEU A 111 10.38 4.78 -20.56
CA LEU A 111 10.50 4.76 -22.01
C LEU A 111 10.93 6.16 -22.41
N ASN A 112 12.24 6.38 -22.44
CA ASN A 112 12.79 7.41 -23.30
C ASN A 112 12.60 6.91 -24.73
N LYS A 113 11.68 7.54 -25.45
CA LYS A 113 11.69 7.59 -26.91
C LYS A 113 11.33 9.00 -27.33
#